data_AF-A0A226X0N7-F1
#
_entry.id   AF-A0A226X0N7-F1
#
_cell.length_a   1.000
_cell.length_b   1.000
_cell.length_c   1.000
_cell.angle_alpha   90.00
_cell.angle_beta   90.00
_cell.angle_gamma   90.00
#
_symmetry.space_group_name_H-M   'P 1'
#
loop_
_entity.id
_entity.type
_entity.pdbx_description
1 polymer ?
#
loop_
_entity_poly.entity_id
_entity_poly.type
_entity_poly.pdbx_seq_one_letter_code
_entity_poly.pdbx_strand_id
1 'polypeptide(L)' 'MNDGPIGQIIRTDSMKATTVEGVFACGDATVGAEGVPVTVGDGYFAGASTHRSLVFE' A
#
# COMPACT_ATOMS: atom_id res chain seq x y z
N MET A 1 11.06 -2.56 -3.94
CA MET A 1 10.47 -1.78 -5.04
C MET A 1 10.29 -2.70 -6.23
N ASN A 2 9.26 -2.48 -7.03
CA ASN A 2 9.04 -3.17 -8.30
C ASN A 2 9.03 -2.14 -9.42
N ASP A 3 9.34 -2.54 -10.65
CA ASP A 3 9.18 -1.66 -11.82
C ASP A 3 7.73 -1.69 -12.31
N GLY A 4 7.13 -0.52 -12.44
CA GLY A 4 5.81 -0.31 -13.01
C GLY A 4 5.86 0.55 -14.28
N PRO A 5 4.72 0.71 -14.98
CA PRO A 5 4.64 1.45 -16.25
C PRO A 5 5.10 2.91 -16.18
N ILE A 6 5.15 3.48 -14.98
CA ILE A 6 5.51 4.87 -14.71
C ILE A 6 6.80 5.02 -13.87
N GLY A 7 7.56 3.93 -13.70
CA GLY A 7 8.76 3.90 -12.87
C GLY A 7 8.60 3.01 -11.64
N GLN A 8 9.41 3.25 -10.61
CA GLN A 8 9.44 2.40 -9.42
C GLN A 8 8.19 2.56 -8.56
N ILE A 9 7.64 1.43 -8.13
CA ILE A 9 6.55 1.34 -7.15
C ILE A 9 7.03 0.64 -5.88
N ILE A 10 6.47 1.04 -4.74
CA ILE A 10 6.67 0.41 -3.44
C ILE A 10 6.02 -0.96 -3.49
N ARG A 11 6.80 -1.98 -3.14
CA ARG A 11 6.28 -3.35 -3.03
C ARG A 11 5.48 -3.45 -1.75
N THR A 12 4.22 -3.86 -1.87
CA THR A 12 3.37 -4.21 -0.73
C THR A 12 2.75 -5.59 -0.93
N ASP A 13 2.29 -6.20 0.15
CA ASP A 13 1.39 -7.36 0.09
C ASP A 13 -0.08 -6.95 -0.14
N SER A 14 -1.01 -7.91 -0.04
CA SER A 14 -2.45 -7.66 -0.17
C SER A 14 -3.03 -6.78 0.95
N MET A 15 -2.36 -6.75 2.11
CA MET A 15 -2.73 -5.92 3.26
C MET A 15 -2.02 -4.57 3.25
N LYS A 16 -1.26 -4.27 2.20
CA LYS A 16 -0.50 -3.02 2.03
C LYS A 16 0.71 -2.88 2.95
N ALA A 17 1.14 -3.96 3.59
CA ALA A 17 2.38 -3.98 4.36
C ALA A 17 3.57 -3.98 3.40
N THR A 18 4.60 -3.19 3.73
CA THR A 18 5.85 -3.17 2.98
C THR A 18 6.80 -4.26 3.49
N THR A 19 8.01 -4.32 2.93
CA THR A 19 9.06 -5.20 3.47
C THR A 19 9.70 -4.66 4.75
N VAL A 20 9.36 -3.44 5.17
CA VAL A 20 9.79 -2.85 6.44
C VAL A 20 8.66 -3.01 7.45
N GLU A 21 8.96 -3.67 8.57
CA GLU A 21 8.00 -3.94 9.65
C GLU A 21 7.36 -2.64 10.16
N GLY A 22 6.03 -2.68 10.35
CA GLY A 22 5.24 -1.53 10.80
C GLY A 22 5.05 -0.42 9.77
N VAL A 23 5.60 -0.56 8.55
CA VAL A 23 5.46 0.44 7.47
C VAL A 23 4.48 -0.07 6.41
N PHE A 24 3.43 0.71 6.20
CA PHE A 24 2.40 0.50 5.19
C PHE A 24 2.47 1.59 4.12
N ALA A 25 2.07 1.26 2.89
CA ALA A 25 2.05 2.21 1.78
C ALA A 25 0.81 2.01 0.93
N CYS A 26 0.31 3.09 0.31
CA CYS A 26 -0.84 3.02 -0.59
C CYS A 26 -0.81 4.08 -1.69
N GLY A 27 -1.75 3.98 -2.62
CA GLY A 27 -1.99 4.97 -3.67
C GLY A 27 -1.08 4.78 -4.89
N ASP A 28 -0.81 5.86 -5.64
CA ASP A 28 -0.01 5.76 -6.87
C ASP A 28 1.39 5.18 -6.63
N ALA A 29 1.91 5.30 -5.41
CA ALA A 29 3.18 4.70 -5.01
C ALA A 29 3.18 3.17 -4.99
N THR A 30 2.01 2.50 -4.91
CA THR A 30 1.89 1.04 -4.77
C THR A 30 1.18 0.37 -5.93
N VAL A 31 0.21 1.06 -6.55
CA VAL A 31 -0.56 0.53 -7.70
C VAL A 31 -0.17 1.17 -9.03
N GLY A 32 0.59 2.27 -9.02
CA GLY A 32 0.80 3.10 -10.20
C GLY A 32 -0.42 3.97 -10.49
N ALA A 33 -0.38 4.76 -11.57
CA ALA A 33 -1.42 5.73 -11.92
C ALA A 33 -2.72 5.07 -12.45
N GLU A 34 -3.40 4.29 -11.60
CA GLU A 34 -4.62 3.51 -11.91
C GLU A 34 -5.93 4.27 -11.64
N GLY A 35 -5.84 5.49 -11.11
CA GLY A 35 -6.98 6.40 -10.91
C GLY A 35 -7.54 6.41 -9.49
N VAL A 36 -8.30 7.46 -9.18
CA VAL A 36 -8.75 7.80 -7.82
C VAL A 36 -9.52 6.68 -7.10
N PRO A 37 -10.49 5.97 -7.73
CA PRO A 37 -11.22 4.92 -7.01
C PRO A 37 -10.32 3.78 -6.53
N VAL A 38 -9.33 3.40 -7.34
CA VAL A 38 -8.37 2.34 -7.00
C VAL A 38 -7.50 2.77 -5.83
N THR A 39 -6.93 3.99 -5.89
CA THR A 39 -6.06 4.51 -4.82
C THR A 39 -6.79 4.74 -3.50
N VAL A 40 -8.09 5.09 -3.53
CA VAL A 40 -8.93 5.18 -2.33
C VAL A 40 -9.15 3.80 -1.70
N GLY A 41 -9.46 2.77 -2.50
CA GLY A 41 -9.59 1.40 -2.01
C GLY A 41 -8.28 0.86 -1.43
N ASP A 42 -7.16 1.17 -2.09
CA ASP A 42 -5.82 0.83 -1.62
C ASP A 42 -5.50 1.47 -0.25
N GLY A 43 -5.84 2.74 -0.08
CA GLY A 43 -5.70 3.47 1.18
C GLY A 43 -6.57 2.92 2.31
N TYR A 44 -7.79 2.45 2.00
CA TYR A 44 -8.63 1.76 2.98
C TYR A 44 -7.92 0.54 3.58
N PHE A 45 -7.33 -0.31 2.73
CA PHE A 45 -6.61 -1.50 3.21
C PHE A 45 -5.36 -1.14 4.02
N ALA A 46 -4.59 -0.14 3.60
CA ALA A 46 -3.42 0.31 4.35
C ALA A 46 -3.79 0.86 5.73
N GLY A 47 -4.84 1.68 5.81
CA GLY A 47 -5.33 2.21 7.09
C GLY A 47 -5.86 1.12 8.02
N ALA A 48 -6.67 0.18 7.51
CA ALA A 48 -7.19 -0.93 8.29
C ALA A 48 -6.08 -1.85 8.81
N SER A 49 -5.07 -2.13 7.99
CA SER A 49 -3.94 -2.98 8.38
C SER A 49 -3.02 -2.29 9.37
N THR A 50 -2.78 -0.98 9.21
CA THR A 50 -2.03 -0.18 10.18
C THR A 50 -2.75 -0.16 11.53
N HIS A 51 -4.08 0.04 11.55
CA HIS A 51 -4.85 -0.03 12.78
C HIS A 51 -4.74 -1.42 13.43
N ARG A 52 -4.92 -2.49 12.64
CA ARG A 52 -4.84 -3.87 13.12
C ARG A 52 -3.48 -4.15 13.75
N SER A 53 -2.37 -3.76 13.09
CA SER A 53 -1.02 -4.02 13.59
C SER A 53 -0.71 -3.25 14.88
N LEU A 54 -1.36 -2.11 15.12
CA LEU A 54 -1.15 -1.35 16.36
C LEU A 54 -1.99 -1.86 17.53
N VAL A 55 -3.12 -2.52 17.26
CA VAL A 55 -4.07 -2.94 18.29
C VAL A 55 -3.92 -4.41 18.65
N PHE A 56 -3.54 -5.26 17.70
CA PHE A 56 -3.64 -6.72 17.85
C PHE A 56 -2.34 -7.49 17.61
N GLU A 57 -1.26 -6.81 17.21
CA GLU A 57 0.05 -7.40 16.94
C GLU A 57 1.10 -6.72 17.82
#